data_AF-B9N0M1-F1
#
_entry.id   AF-B9N0M1-F1
#
_cell.length_a   1.000
_cell.length_b   1.000
_cell.length_c   1.000
_cell.angle_alpha   90.00
_cell.angle_beta   90.00
_cell.angle_gamma   90.00
#
_symmetry.space_group_name_H-M   'P 1'
#
loop_
_entity.id
_entity.type
_entity.pdbx_description
1 polymer ?
#
loop_
_entity_poly.entity_id
_entity_poly.type
_entity_poly.pdbx_seq_one_letter_code
_entity_poly.pdbx_strand_id
1 'polypeptide(L)'
;MYSSNNVPWRVSGGPFTTEDRMLFEGSVFCNGVIHWLNISSGSSLCFDVDGEQLKQMPMPPIPQIDDGMEQRNVRYFGESRGRLLLVEIHGPPPQANTQLDVYEMRADYSGWFVKHHIDLNAIAGAFPEMIMSSSLEFWELTSYAFEILAFVRGESDEDSFSVLLHIPGKVIPYDFKEKNFVMFNVYQYVESLACV
;
A
#
# COMPACT_ATOMS: atom_id res chain seq x y z
N MET A 1 -22.65 -5.99 12.96
CA MET A 1 -21.54 -6.40 13.83
C MET A 1 -21.88 -7.69 14.57
N TYR A 2 -20.95 -8.64 14.55
CA TYR A 2 -21.02 -9.90 15.29
C TYR A 2 -20.25 -9.76 16.61
N SER A 3 -20.71 -10.42 17.67
CA SER A 3 -19.96 -10.62 18.91
C SER A 3 -20.17 -12.06 19.33
N SER A 4 -19.09 -12.78 19.65
CA SER A 4 -19.19 -14.17 20.11
C SER A 4 -20.05 -14.35 21.36
N ASN A 5 -20.19 -13.28 22.16
CA ASN A 5 -21.01 -13.26 23.37
C ASN A 5 -22.50 -13.04 23.09
N ASN A 6 -22.85 -12.43 21.94
CA ASN A 6 -24.22 -12.12 21.55
C ASN A 6 -24.53 -12.80 20.20
N VAL A 7 -25.29 -13.90 20.26
CA VAL A 7 -25.42 -14.87 19.16
C VAL A 7 -26.05 -14.34 17.85
N PRO A 8 -26.91 -13.30 17.80
CA PRO A 8 -27.30 -12.71 16.52
C PRO A 8 -26.39 -11.55 16.10
N TRP A 9 -26.12 -11.47 14.79
CA TRP A 9 -25.62 -10.25 14.16
C TRP A 9 -26.56 -9.07 14.49
N ARG A 10 -25.98 -7.92 14.82
CA ARG A 10 -26.72 -6.65 14.99
C ARG A 10 -26.36 -5.64 13.92
N VAL A 11 -27.27 -4.72 13.62
CA VAL A 11 -26.96 -3.51 12.85
C VAL A 11 -25.97 -2.65 13.64
N SER A 12 -25.01 -2.05 12.95
CA SER A 12 -23.98 -1.20 13.55
C SER A 12 -23.76 0.02 12.65
N GLY A 13 -23.65 1.20 13.27
CA GLY A 13 -23.63 2.48 12.56
C GLY A 13 -24.96 2.83 11.88
N GLY A 14 -24.95 3.96 11.17
CA GLY A 14 -26.06 4.43 10.35
C GLY A 14 -25.85 4.16 8.85
N PRO A 15 -26.91 4.27 8.03
CA PRO A 15 -26.76 4.24 6.58
C PRO A 15 -25.89 5.42 6.13
N PHE A 16 -25.08 5.21 5.08
CA PHE A 16 -24.21 6.23 4.51
C PHE A 16 -24.24 6.17 2.99
N THR A 17 -23.92 7.30 2.37
CA THR A 17 -23.67 7.40 0.93
C THR A 17 -22.18 7.42 0.67
N THR A 18 -21.77 6.85 -0.45
CA THR A 18 -20.37 6.76 -0.84
C THR A 18 -20.16 7.54 -2.12
N GLU A 19 -19.00 8.18 -2.23
CA GLU A 19 -18.55 8.72 -3.51
C GLU A 19 -18.18 7.59 -4.47
N ASP A 20 -18.09 7.91 -5.76
CA ASP A 20 -17.68 6.96 -6.79
C ASP A 20 -16.27 6.41 -6.50
N ARG A 21 -16.03 5.16 -6.94
CA ARG A 21 -14.76 4.42 -6.85
C ARG A 21 -14.19 4.24 -5.43
N MET A 22 -15.05 4.09 -4.44
CA MET A 22 -14.68 3.48 -3.16
C MET A 22 -14.32 2.00 -3.34
N LEU A 23 -13.18 1.58 -2.81
CA LEU A 23 -12.73 0.19 -2.76
C LEU A 23 -13.16 -0.44 -1.43
N PHE A 24 -14.25 -1.20 -1.47
CA PHE A 24 -14.73 -1.95 -0.30
C PHE A 24 -13.99 -3.28 -0.09
N GLU A 25 -13.37 -3.79 -1.15
CA GLU A 25 -12.45 -4.93 -1.09
C GLU A 25 -11.08 -4.47 -0.60
N GLY A 26 -10.37 -5.33 0.14
CA GLY A 26 -9.03 -5.01 0.65
C GLY A 26 -9.01 -3.99 1.79
N SER A 27 -10.03 -4.01 2.67
CA SER A 27 -10.04 -3.15 3.85
C SER A 27 -8.90 -3.48 4.81
N VAL A 28 -8.42 -2.45 5.52
CA VAL A 28 -7.31 -2.58 6.46
C VAL A 28 -7.77 -2.24 7.87
N PHE A 29 -7.61 -3.20 8.79
CA PHE A 29 -7.82 -2.95 10.21
C PHE A 29 -6.53 -2.42 10.85
N CYS A 30 -6.62 -1.27 11.52
CA CYS A 30 -5.48 -0.65 12.20
C CYS A 30 -5.98 0.14 13.41
N ASN A 31 -5.40 -0.11 14.59
CA ASN A 31 -5.71 0.60 15.84
C ASN A 31 -7.22 0.72 16.15
N GLY A 32 -7.98 -0.37 15.99
CA GLY A 32 -9.43 -0.37 16.28
C GLY A 32 -10.31 0.26 15.20
N VAL A 33 -9.73 0.61 14.04
CA VAL A 33 -10.44 1.27 12.95
C VAL A 33 -10.28 0.46 11.66
N ILE A 34 -11.36 0.28 10.90
CA ILE A 34 -11.36 -0.35 9.57
C ILE A 34 -11.28 0.75 8.51
N HIS A 35 -10.41 0.60 7.51
CA HIS A 35 -10.16 1.63 6.50
C HIS A 35 -10.47 1.12 5.09
N TRP A 36 -11.03 1.99 4.26
CA TRP A 36 -11.30 1.76 2.85
C TRP A 36 -10.82 2.94 2.02
N LEU A 37 -10.19 2.66 0.89
CA LEU A 37 -9.67 3.68 0.01
C LEU A 37 -10.70 4.18 -0.99
N ASN A 38 -10.58 5.45 -1.34
CA ASN A 38 -11.14 6.03 -2.56
C ASN A 38 -10.00 6.36 -3.52
N ILE A 39 -10.08 5.86 -4.75
CA ILE A 39 -9.03 6.09 -5.75
C ILE A 39 -9.22 7.36 -6.59
N SER A 40 -10.36 8.04 -6.51
CA SER A 40 -10.66 9.26 -7.27
C SER A 40 -11.05 10.47 -6.42
N SER A 41 -10.98 10.37 -5.09
CA SER A 41 -11.34 11.45 -4.17
C SER A 41 -10.16 11.90 -3.31
N GLY A 42 -10.27 13.12 -2.78
CA GLY A 42 -9.39 13.66 -1.74
C GLY A 42 -9.69 13.11 -0.34
N SER A 43 -10.75 12.30 -0.20
CA SER A 43 -11.09 11.63 1.05
C SER A 43 -11.38 10.15 0.85
N SER A 44 -11.17 9.38 1.91
CA SER A 44 -11.46 7.95 2.03
C SER A 44 -12.34 7.72 3.25
N LEU A 45 -12.74 6.48 3.52
CA LEU A 45 -13.63 6.15 4.62
C LEU A 45 -12.92 5.30 5.67
N CYS A 46 -13.24 5.54 6.93
CA CYS A 46 -12.84 4.67 8.02
C CYS A 46 -13.98 4.46 9.01
N PHE A 47 -14.04 3.29 9.63
CA PHE A 47 -15.06 2.91 10.59
C PHE A 47 -14.42 2.63 11.94
N ASP A 48 -14.75 3.47 12.91
CA ASP A 48 -14.39 3.33 14.31
C ASP A 48 -15.23 2.20 14.91
N VAL A 49 -14.59 1.07 15.24
CA VAL A 49 -15.28 -0.14 15.69
C VAL A 49 -15.91 0.04 17.06
N ASP A 50 -15.22 0.75 17.97
CA ASP A 50 -15.69 0.96 19.35
C ASP A 50 -16.81 2.01 19.39
N GLY A 51 -16.65 3.10 18.65
CA GLY A 51 -17.67 4.13 18.51
C GLY A 51 -18.84 3.72 17.61
N GLU A 52 -18.67 2.66 16.82
CA GLU A 52 -19.57 2.23 15.74
C GLU A 52 -19.90 3.39 14.76
N GLN A 53 -18.91 4.22 14.44
CA GLN A 53 -19.08 5.42 13.60
C GLN A 53 -18.23 5.36 12.34
N LEU A 54 -18.85 5.69 11.22
CA LEU A 54 -18.15 5.96 9.97
C LEU A 54 -17.64 7.41 9.94
N LYS A 55 -16.38 7.61 9.55
CA LYS A 55 -15.71 8.90 9.46
C LYS A 55 -15.00 9.00 8.11
N GLN A 56 -14.74 10.24 7.70
CA GLN A 56 -13.86 10.51 6.57
C GLN A 56 -12.40 10.50 7.03
N MET A 57 -11.55 9.95 6.19
CA MET A 57 -10.09 9.95 6.33
C MET A 57 -9.50 10.81 5.22
N PRO A 58 -8.61 11.79 5.52
CA PRO A 58 -7.96 12.55 4.48
C PRO A 58 -7.08 11.64 3.60
N MET A 59 -6.97 11.97 2.31
CA MET A 59 -6.05 11.30 1.39
C MET A 59 -4.98 12.28 0.88
N PRO A 60 -3.79 11.80 0.46
CA PRO A 60 -2.82 12.64 -0.24
C PRO A 60 -3.46 13.26 -1.49
N PRO A 61 -2.96 14.36 -2.05
CA PRO A 61 -3.41 14.86 -3.35
C PRO A 61 -3.35 13.74 -4.41
N ILE A 62 -4.33 13.69 -5.31
CA ILE A 62 -4.25 12.75 -6.45
C ILE A 62 -3.12 13.26 -7.36
N PRO A 63 -2.13 12.40 -7.69
CA PRO A 63 -1.08 12.80 -8.62
C PRO A 63 -1.71 13.20 -9.96
N GLN A 64 -1.37 14.39 -10.48
CA GLN A 64 -1.82 14.81 -11.81
C GLN A 64 -1.00 14.03 -12.85
N ILE A 65 -1.51 12.87 -13.25
CA ILE A 65 -0.98 12.12 -14.38
C ILE A 65 -1.76 12.60 -15.61
N ASP A 66 -1.04 13.08 -16.62
CA ASP A 66 -1.59 13.61 -17.87
C ASP A 66 -1.99 12.45 -18.82
N ASP A 67 -2.70 11.45 -18.28
CA ASP A 67 -3.16 10.25 -18.99
C ASP A 67 -4.70 10.21 -19.17
N GLY A 68 -5.39 11.25 -18.71
CA GLY A 68 -6.84 11.38 -18.77
C GLY A 68 -7.59 10.54 -17.72
N MET A 69 -6.88 9.87 -16.81
CA MET A 69 -7.46 9.11 -15.71
C MET A 69 -7.15 9.82 -14.38
N GLU A 70 -8.12 10.55 -13.83
CA GLU A 70 -8.03 11.15 -12.49
C GLU A 70 -8.17 10.09 -11.38
N GLN A 71 -7.29 9.07 -11.38
CA GLN A 71 -7.31 7.95 -10.44
C GLN A 71 -5.91 7.66 -9.90
N ARG A 72 -5.86 7.26 -8.63
CA ARG A 72 -4.63 6.82 -7.95
C ARG A 72 -4.18 5.46 -8.48
N ASN A 73 -2.90 5.33 -8.79
CA ASN A 73 -2.27 4.05 -9.07
C ASN A 73 -1.75 3.41 -7.77
N VAL A 74 -2.69 2.89 -6.97
CA VAL A 74 -2.39 2.25 -5.68
C VAL A 74 -1.77 0.87 -5.91
N ARG A 75 -0.59 0.63 -5.31
CA ARG A 75 0.12 -0.65 -5.34
C ARG A 75 0.06 -1.43 -4.04
N TYR A 76 -0.20 -0.74 -2.94
CA TYR A 76 -0.37 -1.38 -1.64
C TYR A 76 -1.18 -0.49 -0.72
N PHE A 77 -2.07 -1.11 0.05
CA PHE A 77 -2.73 -0.51 1.19
C PHE A 77 -2.74 -1.52 2.33
N GLY A 78 -2.14 -1.17 3.46
CA GLY A 78 -1.95 -2.11 4.55
C GLY A 78 -1.52 -1.43 5.84
N GLU A 79 -1.18 -2.25 6.82
CA GLU A 79 -0.74 -1.82 8.14
C GLU A 79 0.62 -2.45 8.48
N SER A 80 1.40 -1.75 9.29
CA SER A 80 2.61 -2.29 9.93
C SER A 80 2.81 -1.61 11.29
N ARG A 81 2.72 -2.41 12.37
CA ARG A 81 2.89 -1.96 13.77
C ARG A 81 2.00 -0.77 14.16
N GLY A 82 0.72 -0.84 13.82
CA GLY A 82 -0.27 0.19 14.13
C GLY A 82 -0.09 1.46 13.30
N ARG A 83 0.61 1.38 12.16
CA ARG A 83 0.72 2.47 11.18
C ARG A 83 0.10 2.04 9.86
N LEU A 84 -0.81 2.87 9.34
CA LEU A 84 -1.34 2.69 8.00
C LEU A 84 -0.32 3.11 6.96
N LEU A 85 -0.23 2.32 5.91
CA LEU A 85 0.69 2.49 4.80
C LEU A 85 -0.07 2.49 3.49
N LEU A 86 0.28 3.42 2.62
CA LEU A 86 -0.25 3.55 1.27
C LEU A 86 0.94 3.65 0.33
N VAL A 87 0.95 2.85 -0.74
CA VAL A 87 1.98 2.94 -1.77
C VAL A 87 1.32 3.26 -3.09
N GLU A 88 1.80 4.31 -3.73
CA GLU A 88 1.29 4.80 -5.00
C GLU A 88 2.44 4.93 -5.99
N ILE A 89 2.19 4.53 -7.25
CA ILE A 89 3.10 4.83 -8.34
C ILE A 89 2.96 6.29 -8.74
N HIS A 90 4.11 6.94 -8.89
CA HIS A 90 4.24 8.30 -9.36
C HIS A 90 5.16 8.33 -10.60
N GLY A 91 4.88 9.26 -11.51
CA GLY A 91 5.80 9.61 -12.59
C GLY A 91 5.12 10.47 -13.66
N PRO A 92 5.73 11.60 -14.08
CA PRO A 92 5.30 12.27 -15.29
C PRO A 92 5.63 11.39 -16.50
N PRO A 93 4.81 11.38 -17.56
CA PRO A 93 5.22 10.79 -18.84
C PRO A 93 6.57 11.38 -19.29
N PRO A 94 7.52 10.58 -19.83
CA PRO A 94 7.44 9.16 -20.13
C PRO A 94 7.91 8.22 -19.00
N GLN A 95 8.20 8.72 -17.80
CA GLN A 95 8.62 7.89 -16.65
C GLN A 95 7.46 7.42 -15.79
N ALA A 96 6.24 7.34 -16.33
CA ALA A 96 4.98 7.26 -15.58
C ALA A 96 4.79 6.04 -14.67
N ASN A 97 5.78 5.14 -14.53
CA ASN A 97 5.70 3.93 -13.71
C ASN A 97 7.00 3.55 -12.99
N THR A 98 7.94 4.48 -12.79
CA THR A 98 9.27 4.14 -12.24
C THR A 98 9.48 4.52 -10.78
N GLN A 99 8.63 5.38 -10.20
CA GLN A 99 8.75 5.81 -8.81
C GLN A 99 7.59 5.30 -7.97
N LEU A 100 7.90 4.82 -6.76
CA LEU A 100 6.90 4.51 -5.73
C LEU A 100 7.09 5.44 -4.56
N ASP A 101 6.00 6.06 -4.13
CA ASP A 101 5.94 6.82 -2.90
C ASP A 101 5.26 5.97 -1.83
N VAL A 102 5.96 5.76 -0.72
CA VAL A 102 5.45 5.07 0.46
C VAL A 102 4.97 6.14 1.44
N TYR A 103 3.66 6.27 1.59
CA TYR A 103 3.02 7.14 2.55
C TYR A 103 2.75 6.43 3.86
N GLU A 104 2.94 7.15 4.97
CA GLU A 104 2.51 6.72 6.30
C GLU A 104 1.46 7.71 6.84
N MET A 105 0.40 7.19 7.45
CA MET A 105 -0.59 8.02 8.14
C MET A 105 -0.06 8.47 9.50
N ARG A 106 -0.21 9.75 9.83
CA ARG A 106 0.10 10.26 11.16
C ARG A 106 -0.79 9.61 12.23
N ALA A 107 -0.28 9.47 13.45
CA ALA A 107 -1.00 8.81 14.55
C ALA A 107 -2.35 9.49 14.88
N ASP A 108 -2.41 10.80 14.70
CA ASP A 108 -3.59 11.62 14.95
C ASP A 108 -4.56 11.67 13.76
N TYR A 109 -4.30 10.91 12.69
CA TYR A 109 -5.07 10.89 11.45
C TYR A 109 -5.18 12.27 10.76
N SER A 110 -4.29 13.22 11.08
CA SER A 110 -4.29 14.57 10.50
C SER A 110 -3.90 14.60 9.02
N GLY A 111 -3.30 13.51 8.53
CA GLY A 111 -2.99 13.33 7.12
C GLY A 111 -1.76 12.47 6.90
N TRP A 112 -1.52 12.17 5.64
CA TRP A 112 -0.39 11.36 5.18
C TRP A 112 0.88 12.17 5.05
N PHE A 113 2.03 11.49 5.14
CA PHE A 113 3.32 12.04 4.76
C PHE A 113 4.12 10.99 3.99
N VAL A 114 4.92 11.43 3.04
CA VAL A 114 5.84 10.51 2.34
C VAL A 114 6.95 10.12 3.29
N LYS A 115 7.08 8.81 3.52
CA LYS A 115 8.11 8.21 4.36
C LYS A 115 9.32 7.79 3.53
N HIS A 116 9.09 7.17 2.37
CA HIS A 116 10.16 6.74 1.47
C HIS A 116 9.77 6.93 0.00
N HIS A 117 10.80 7.16 -0.82
CA HIS A 117 10.73 7.12 -2.29
C HIS A 117 11.54 5.91 -2.78
N ILE A 118 10.97 5.12 -3.67
CA ILE A 118 11.64 3.97 -4.30
C ILE A 118 11.79 4.25 -5.78
N ASP A 119 13.02 4.13 -6.28
CA ASP A 119 13.30 4.11 -7.71
C ASP A 119 13.33 2.66 -8.21
N LEU A 120 12.30 2.26 -8.95
CA LEU A 120 12.20 0.92 -9.52
C LEU A 120 13.30 0.65 -10.56
N ASN A 121 13.89 1.68 -11.17
CA ASN A 121 15.02 1.48 -12.10
C ASN A 121 16.24 0.91 -11.37
N ALA A 122 16.49 1.37 -10.13
CA ALA A 122 17.59 0.86 -9.32
C ALA A 122 17.38 -0.63 -8.97
N ILE A 123 16.13 -1.03 -8.71
CA ILE A 123 15.76 -2.42 -8.48
C ILE A 123 15.92 -3.25 -9.75
N ALA A 124 15.43 -2.75 -10.89
CA ALA A 124 15.52 -3.41 -12.18
C ALA A 124 16.97 -3.58 -12.66
N GLY A 125 17.89 -2.71 -12.26
CA GLY A 125 19.32 -2.88 -12.51
C GLY A 125 19.91 -4.14 -11.85
N ALA A 126 19.38 -4.54 -10.69
CA ALA A 126 19.77 -5.77 -9.99
C ALA A 126 18.92 -6.99 -10.42
N PHE A 127 17.65 -6.76 -10.77
CA PHE A 127 16.67 -7.79 -11.12
C PHE A 127 16.02 -7.49 -12.47
N PRO A 128 16.76 -7.61 -13.58
CA PRO A 128 16.25 -7.24 -14.91
C PRO A 128 15.04 -8.07 -15.35
N GLU A 129 14.80 -9.24 -14.76
CA GLU A 129 13.60 -10.05 -15.00
C GLU A 129 12.28 -9.36 -14.64
N MET A 130 12.30 -8.30 -13.82
CA MET A 130 11.11 -7.51 -13.52
C MET A 130 10.76 -6.53 -14.65
N ILE A 131 11.66 -6.29 -15.60
CA ILE A 131 11.43 -5.37 -16.73
C ILE A 131 10.44 -6.02 -17.69
N MET A 132 9.27 -5.41 -17.85
CA MET A 132 8.32 -5.78 -18.88
C MET A 132 8.61 -4.97 -20.14
N SER A 133 8.91 -5.63 -21.26
CA SER A 133 8.94 -4.91 -22.54
C SER A 133 7.52 -4.52 -22.91
N SER A 134 7.18 -3.24 -22.89
CA SER A 134 5.92 -2.77 -23.46
C SER A 134 6.04 -2.89 -24.99
N SER A 135 5.16 -3.69 -25.61
CA SER A 135 5.07 -3.85 -27.07
C SER A 135 4.37 -2.67 -27.76
N LEU A 136 4.17 -1.57 -27.04
CA LEU A 136 3.50 -0.38 -27.53
C LEU A 136 4.59 0.68 -27.74
N GLU A 137 5.27 0.58 -28.87
CA GLU A 137 6.36 1.46 -29.35
C GLU A 137 6.01 2.96 -29.40
N PHE A 138 4.78 3.34 -29.05
CA PHE A 138 4.27 4.71 -29.09
C PHE A 138 4.42 5.49 -27.78
N TRP A 139 4.68 4.81 -26.66
CA TRP A 139 4.93 5.44 -25.36
C TRP A 139 6.14 4.75 -24.75
N GLU A 140 7.26 5.46 -24.59
CA GLU A 140 8.52 4.96 -23.99
C GLU A 140 8.37 4.61 -22.48
N LEU A 141 7.27 3.98 -22.08
CA LEU A 141 6.95 3.62 -20.72
C LEU A 141 7.62 2.29 -20.39
N THR A 142 8.64 2.34 -19.55
CA THR A 142 9.16 1.14 -18.88
C THR A 142 8.15 0.73 -17.80
N SER A 143 7.65 -0.49 -17.87
CA SER A 143 6.79 -1.07 -16.83
C SER A 143 7.49 -2.22 -16.11
N TYR A 144 7.11 -2.43 -14.86
CA TYR A 144 7.75 -3.40 -13.97
C TYR A 144 6.73 -4.42 -13.47
N ALA A 145 7.07 -5.70 -13.57
CA ALA A 145 6.33 -6.80 -12.97
C ALA A 145 6.75 -6.96 -11.51
N PHE A 146 5.91 -6.48 -10.59
CA PHE A 146 6.10 -6.71 -9.16
C PHE A 146 4.78 -6.57 -8.39
N GLU A 147 4.76 -7.14 -7.19
CA GLU A 147 3.72 -6.95 -6.18
C GLU A 147 4.37 -6.65 -4.83
N ILE A 148 3.75 -5.79 -4.03
CA ILE A 148 4.19 -5.53 -2.66
C ILE A 148 3.42 -6.47 -1.74
N LEU A 149 4.13 -7.36 -1.06
CA LEU A 149 3.51 -8.36 -0.19
C LEU A 149 3.29 -7.84 1.22
N ALA A 150 4.29 -7.17 1.79
CA ALA A 150 4.25 -6.68 3.17
C ALA A 150 5.33 -5.64 3.45
N PHE A 151 5.15 -4.91 4.54
CA PHE A 151 6.14 -4.03 5.13
C PHE A 151 6.59 -4.56 6.48
N VAL A 152 7.88 -4.82 6.61
CA VAL A 152 8.52 -5.35 7.82
C VAL A 152 9.27 -4.22 8.50
N ARG A 153 8.90 -3.89 9.74
CA ARG A 153 9.63 -2.94 10.58
C ARG A 153 10.60 -3.69 11.51
N GLY A 154 11.81 -3.19 11.67
CA GLY A 154 12.83 -3.72 12.56
C GLY A 154 12.45 -3.52 14.04
N GLU A 155 12.81 -4.46 14.91
CA GLU A 155 12.45 -4.46 16.34
C GLU A 155 13.02 -3.28 17.13
N SER A 156 14.25 -2.84 16.83
CA SER A 156 14.99 -1.88 17.64
C SER A 156 15.11 -0.48 17.05
N ASP A 157 14.87 -0.33 15.75
CA ASP A 157 15.04 0.92 15.01
C ASP A 157 13.74 1.20 14.24
N GLU A 158 12.99 2.22 14.65
CA GLU A 158 11.74 2.64 14.00
C GLU A 158 11.95 3.03 12.53
N ASP A 159 13.19 3.38 12.17
CA ASP A 159 13.61 3.71 10.81
C ASP A 159 14.16 2.48 10.05
N SER A 160 14.37 1.34 10.73
CA SER A 160 14.60 0.06 10.06
C SER A 160 13.29 -0.43 9.48
N PHE A 161 13.17 -0.26 8.18
CA PHE A 161 11.97 -0.54 7.43
C PHE A 161 12.40 -1.32 6.19
N SER A 162 11.68 -2.37 5.85
CA SER A 162 11.90 -3.16 4.64
C SER A 162 10.58 -3.48 3.96
N VAL A 163 10.57 -3.51 2.64
CA VAL A 163 9.43 -3.94 1.84
C VAL A 163 9.71 -5.30 1.24
N LEU A 164 8.75 -6.22 1.30
CA LEU A 164 8.81 -7.50 0.60
C LEU A 164 8.18 -7.34 -0.78
N LEU A 165 9.01 -7.45 -1.81
CA LEU A 165 8.62 -7.39 -3.21
C LEU A 165 8.59 -8.79 -3.80
N HIS A 166 7.44 -9.17 -4.34
CA HIS A 166 7.33 -10.32 -5.23
C HIS A 166 7.64 -9.84 -6.65
N ILE A 167 8.65 -10.42 -7.27
CA ILE A 167 9.03 -10.21 -8.68
C ILE A 167 9.01 -11.57 -9.38
N PRO A 168 9.09 -11.64 -10.73
CA PRO A 168 9.10 -12.91 -11.44
C PRO A 168 10.11 -13.93 -10.87
N GLY A 169 9.57 -14.98 -10.24
CA GLY A 169 10.34 -16.09 -9.68
C GLY A 169 11.04 -15.82 -8.35
N LYS A 170 10.89 -14.64 -7.71
CA LYS A 170 11.56 -14.32 -6.45
C LYS A 170 10.71 -13.48 -5.51
N VAL A 171 10.93 -13.63 -4.21
CA VAL A 171 10.51 -12.66 -3.20
C VAL A 171 11.77 -12.03 -2.63
N ILE A 172 11.90 -10.71 -2.76
CA ILE A 172 13.06 -9.95 -2.32
C ILE A 172 12.65 -8.94 -1.24
N PRO A 173 13.30 -8.92 -0.07
CA PRO A 173 13.25 -7.78 0.83
C PRO A 173 14.10 -6.64 0.25
N TYR A 174 13.58 -5.43 0.31
CA TYR A 174 14.33 -4.22 0.03
C TYR A 174 14.38 -3.37 1.29
N ASP A 175 15.59 -3.15 1.81
CA ASP A 175 15.85 -2.31 2.98
C ASP A 175 15.92 -0.84 2.55
N PHE A 176 15.08 0.00 3.15
CA PHE A 176 15.00 1.42 2.79
C PHE A 176 16.20 2.25 3.28
N LYS A 177 16.86 1.82 4.35
CA LYS A 177 17.98 2.52 4.98
C LYS A 177 19.26 2.30 4.18
N GLU A 178 19.57 1.04 3.90
CA GLU A 178 20.76 0.64 3.15
C GLU A 178 20.54 0.71 1.63
N LYS A 179 19.29 0.87 1.18
CA LYS A 179 18.88 0.84 -0.24
C LYS A 179 19.43 -0.41 -0.95
N ASN A 180 19.30 -1.56 -0.28
CA ASN A 180 19.89 -2.82 -0.72
C ASN A 180 18.92 -3.99 -0.50
N PHE A 181 19.22 -5.11 -1.12
CA PHE A 181 18.42 -6.33 -1.07
C PHE A 181 19.12 -7.42 -0.28
N VAL A 182 18.36 -8.16 0.52
CA VAL A 182 18.86 -9.38 1.17
C VAL A 182 18.24 -10.58 0.46
N MET A 183 19.04 -11.40 -0.19
CA MET A 183 18.51 -12.59 -0.87
C MET A 183 18.09 -13.63 0.17
N PHE A 184 16.78 -13.84 0.34
CA PHE A 184 16.26 -14.99 1.08
C PHE A 184 15.89 -16.09 0.09
N ASN A 185 16.32 -17.33 0.37
CA ASN A 185 15.72 -18.49 -0.28
C ASN A 185 14.32 -18.70 0.31
N VAL A 186 13.30 -18.69 -0.54
CA VAL A 186 11.85 -18.71 -0.22
C VAL A 186 11.44 -19.82 0.77
N TYR A 187 12.25 -20.87 0.92
CA TYR A 187 12.00 -21.97 1.85
C TYR A 187 12.04 -21.61 3.34
N GLN A 188 12.61 -20.47 3.76
CA GLN A 188 12.71 -20.11 5.19
C GLN A 188 11.56 -19.25 5.74
N TYR A 189 10.73 -18.64 4.88
CA TYR A 189 9.70 -17.69 5.34
C TYR A 189 8.38 -18.37 5.75
N VAL A 190 8.10 -19.57 5.23
CA VAL A 190 6.88 -20.32 5.61
C VAL A 190 6.96 -20.82 7.06
N GLU A 191 8.17 -21.06 7.59
CA GLU A 191 8.35 -21.51 8.98
C GLU A 191 8.19 -20.39 10.01
N SER A 192 8.42 -19.11 9.66
CA SER A 192 8.28 -17.99 10.60
C SER A 192 6.85 -17.46 10.73
N LEU A 193 5.97 -17.70 9.75
CA LEU A 193 4.54 -17.38 9.82
C LEU A 193 3.69 -18.49 10.46
N ALA A 194 4.24 -19.70 10.61
CA ALA A 194 3.57 -20.83 11.25
C ALA A 194 3.70 -20.84 12.78
N CYS A 195 4.45 -19.89 13.35
CA CYS A 195 4.65 -19.74 14.79
C CYS A 195 3.95 -18.46 15.31
N VAL A 196 2.62 -18.41 15.21
CA VAL A 196 1.75 -17.56 16.06
C VAL A 196 0.51 -18.36 16.43
#